data_AF-A0A257JFB2-F1
#
_entry.id   AF-A0A257JFB2-F1
#
_cell.length_a   1.000
_cell.length_b   1.000
_cell.length_c   1.000
_cell.angle_alpha   90.00
_cell.angle_beta   90.00
_cell.angle_gamma   90.00
#
_symmetry.space_group_name_H-M   'P 1'
#
loop_
_entity.id
_entity.type
_entity.pdbx_description
1 polymer ?
#
loop_
_entity_poly.entity_id
_entity_poly.type
_entity_poly.pdbx_seq_one_letter_code
_entity_poly.pdbx_strand_id
1 'polypeptide(L)'
;MSPEMGAAWRQGADMVCTARASRADEGWRKRLGTWLFYRLVNTHSHAPIPVDAGDFRLMDRRVVDALKSLPERNRFMKGLYAWVGFRTTILPYVPADRLSGKSSFSMRRLSSLAFTGVTAFTNAPLRLWSMLGAGIALAALAFASWIVIDHFIEGHDVPGWATLVVGLAFSTGVQLLSVGILGEYIGRIFDEVKQRPVYIVGQAHGRGLPPPDRSTDG
;
A
#
# COMPACT_ATOMS: atom_id res chain seq x y z
N MET A 1 29.14 8.62 3.01
CA MET A 1 27.70 8.60 3.37
C MET A 1 27.30 9.66 4.40
N SER A 2 27.59 9.53 5.70
CA SER A 2 27.15 10.55 6.70
C SER A 2 27.61 12.00 6.40
N PRO A 3 28.86 12.25 5.99
CA PRO A 3 29.31 13.61 5.63
C PRO A 3 28.63 14.17 4.38
N GLU A 4 28.42 13.33 3.36
CA GLU A 4 27.77 13.71 2.10
C GLU A 4 26.30 14.07 2.30
N MET A 5 25.60 13.33 3.18
CA MET A 5 24.23 13.65 3.54
C MET A 5 24.15 15.01 4.25
N GLY A 6 25.10 15.31 5.13
CA GLY A 6 25.21 16.61 5.78
C GLY A 6 25.48 17.75 4.79
N ALA A 7 26.32 17.51 3.78
CA ALA A 7 26.59 18.49 2.72
C ALA A 7 25.33 18.76 1.88
N ALA A 8 24.60 17.73 1.47
CA ALA A 8 23.36 17.87 0.72
C ALA A 8 22.26 18.62 1.52
N TRP A 9 22.16 18.35 2.83
CA TRP A 9 21.28 19.11 3.71
C TRP A 9 21.64 20.60 3.79
N ARG A 10 22.94 20.92 3.95
CA ARG A 10 23.42 22.31 3.93
C ARG A 10 23.21 23.02 2.58
N GLN A 11 23.12 22.27 1.48
CA GLN A 11 22.75 22.79 0.16
C GLN A 11 21.24 23.02 0.00
N GLY A 12 20.46 22.81 1.06
CA GLY A 12 19.03 23.10 1.11
C GLY A 12 18.13 21.91 0.76
N ALA A 13 18.61 20.67 0.89
CA ALA A 13 17.75 19.49 0.88
C ALA A 13 17.12 19.30 2.27
N ASP A 14 15.79 19.29 2.36
CA ASP A 14 15.08 19.05 3.62
C ASP A 14 15.16 17.57 4.04
N MET A 15 15.30 16.67 3.07
CA MET A 15 15.41 15.24 3.28
C MET A 15 16.49 14.67 2.37
N VAL A 16 17.38 13.83 2.92
CA VAL A 16 18.41 13.15 2.13
C VAL A 16 18.31 11.66 2.37
N CYS A 17 18.16 10.89 1.29
CA CYS A 17 18.05 9.44 1.37
C CYS A 17 19.01 8.74 0.43
N THR A 18 19.27 7.48 0.72
CA THR A 18 20.21 6.68 -0.06
C THR A 18 19.44 5.68 -0.90
N ALA A 19 19.71 5.59 -2.20
CA ALA A 19 19.11 4.57 -3.07
C ALA A 19 20.17 3.61 -3.60
N ARG A 20 19.82 2.32 -3.70
CA ARG A 20 20.71 1.31 -4.30
C ARG A 20 20.98 1.69 -5.76
N ALA A 21 22.25 1.81 -6.14
CA ALA A 21 22.64 2.14 -7.52
C ALA A 21 22.44 0.97 -8.51
N SER A 22 22.41 -0.28 -8.02
CA SER A 22 22.31 -1.49 -8.85
C SER A 22 21.59 -2.61 -8.10
N ARG A 23 20.81 -3.42 -8.85
CA ARG A 23 20.10 -4.64 -8.41
C ARG A 23 20.52 -5.89 -9.21
N ALA A 24 21.76 -5.92 -9.72
CA ALA A 24 22.26 -7.07 -10.48
C ALA A 24 22.31 -8.37 -9.65
N ASP A 25 22.25 -8.25 -8.33
CA ASP A 25 22.26 -9.33 -7.33
C ASP A 25 20.89 -9.99 -7.07
N GLU A 26 19.80 -9.49 -7.66
CA GLU A 26 18.45 -10.00 -7.35
C GLU A 26 17.86 -10.94 -8.41
N GLY A 27 17.30 -12.06 -7.95
CA GLY A 27 16.56 -12.99 -8.81
C GLY A 27 15.32 -12.36 -9.47
N TRP A 28 15.02 -12.80 -10.70
CA TRP A 28 13.99 -12.22 -11.57
C TRP A 28 12.60 -12.08 -10.93
N ARG A 29 12.18 -13.04 -10.08
CA ARG A 29 10.89 -13.01 -9.37
C ARG A 29 10.78 -11.81 -8.43
N LYS A 30 11.85 -11.49 -7.71
CA LYS A 30 11.91 -10.37 -6.77
C LYS A 30 11.89 -9.03 -7.51
N ARG A 31 12.55 -8.98 -8.66
CA ARG A 31 12.57 -7.81 -9.56
C ARG A 31 11.18 -7.54 -10.13
N LEU A 32 10.48 -8.58 -10.61
CA LEU A 32 9.10 -8.46 -11.10
C LEU A 32 8.13 -8.01 -10.01
N GLY A 33 8.18 -8.62 -8.83
CA GLY A 33 7.31 -8.23 -7.71
C GLY A 33 7.56 -6.80 -7.23
N THR A 34 8.82 -6.38 -7.17
CA THR A 34 9.20 -5.00 -6.86
C THR A 34 8.66 -4.03 -7.92
N TRP A 35 8.85 -4.35 -9.20
CA TRP A 35 8.35 -3.53 -10.30
C TRP A 35 6.84 -3.37 -10.26
N LEU A 36 6.10 -4.46 -10.05
CA LEU A 36 4.63 -4.43 -9.95
C LEU A 36 4.17 -3.59 -8.76
N PHE A 37 4.83 -3.73 -7.60
CA PHE A 37 4.54 -2.93 -6.42
C PHE A 37 4.70 -1.43 -6.67
N TYR A 38 5.86 -0.99 -7.15
CA TYR A 38 6.10 0.42 -7.42
C TYR A 38 5.19 0.95 -8.53
N ARG A 39 4.90 0.14 -9.55
CA ARG A 39 3.93 0.51 -10.58
C ARG A 39 2.56 0.75 -9.95
N LEU A 40 2.02 -0.18 -9.16
CA LEU A 40 0.71 -0.04 -8.53
C LEU A 40 0.62 1.17 -7.60
N VAL A 41 1.64 1.37 -6.75
CA VAL A 41 1.64 2.48 -5.79
C VAL A 41 1.83 3.83 -6.50
N ASN A 42 2.70 3.92 -7.51
CA ASN A 42 2.96 5.20 -8.18
C ASN A 42 1.97 5.54 -9.30
N THR A 43 1.14 4.61 -9.80
CA THR A 43 0.19 4.89 -10.90
C THR A 43 -0.86 5.94 -10.51
N HIS A 44 -1.21 6.02 -9.22
CA HIS A 44 -2.22 6.96 -8.71
C HIS A 44 -1.75 7.78 -7.50
N SER A 45 -0.48 7.68 -7.11
CA SER A 45 0.03 8.48 -5.99
C SER A 45 0.39 9.89 -6.49
N HIS A 46 -0.13 10.91 -5.81
CA HIS A 46 0.26 12.31 -6.05
C HIS A 46 1.73 12.57 -5.69
N ALA A 47 2.33 11.71 -4.85
CA ALA A 47 3.75 11.73 -4.53
C ALA A 47 4.38 10.37 -4.89
N PRO A 48 5.14 10.29 -6.00
CA PRO A 48 5.75 9.03 -6.41
C PRO A 48 6.81 8.62 -5.39
N ILE A 49 6.74 7.36 -4.95
CA ILE A 49 7.70 6.81 -4.01
C ILE A 49 8.99 6.51 -4.78
N PRO A 50 10.14 7.04 -4.34
CA PRO A 50 11.41 6.74 -4.97
C PRO A 50 11.71 5.24 -4.90
N VAL A 51 11.93 4.64 -6.06
CA VAL A 51 12.33 3.24 -6.18
C VAL A 51 13.70 3.09 -5.50
N ASP A 52 13.88 2.00 -4.76
CA ASP A 52 15.17 1.61 -4.15
C ASP A 52 15.70 2.51 -3.04
N ALA A 53 14.89 3.46 -2.55
CA ALA A 53 15.24 4.23 -1.38
C ALA A 53 15.35 3.32 -0.15
N GLY A 54 16.55 3.29 0.42
CA GLY A 54 16.86 2.68 1.70
C GLY A 54 16.16 3.39 2.85
N ASP A 55 16.18 2.72 4.01
CA ASP A 55 15.58 3.25 5.23
C ASP A 55 16.52 4.24 5.95
N PHE A 56 17.81 4.27 5.56
CA PHE A 56 18.78 5.24 6.07
C PHE A 56 18.57 6.62 5.45
N ARG A 57 18.32 7.63 6.30
CA ARG A 57 17.85 8.95 5.87
C ARG A 57 18.23 10.03 6.88
N LEU A 58 18.54 11.22 6.35
CA LEU A 58 18.67 12.45 7.12
C LEU A 58 17.41 13.28 6.87
N MET A 59 16.82 13.81 7.94
CA MET A 59 15.60 14.62 7.89
C MET A 59 15.81 15.91 8.67
N ASP A 60 15.46 17.03 8.06
CA ASP A 60 15.38 18.31 8.76
C ASP A 60 14.26 18.28 9.81
N ARG A 61 14.39 19.11 10.84
CA ARG A 61 13.40 19.21 11.92
C ARG A 61 12.00 19.45 11.39
N ARG A 62 11.85 20.31 10.39
CA ARG A 62 10.54 20.63 9.78
C ARG A 62 9.83 19.40 9.20
N VAL A 63 10.61 18.48 8.62
CA VAL A 63 10.10 17.23 8.02
C VAL A 63 9.62 16.30 9.11
N VAL A 64 10.40 16.18 10.18
CA VAL A 64 10.05 15.35 11.35
C VAL A 64 8.76 15.86 11.99
N ASP A 65 8.63 17.18 12.18
CA ASP A 65 7.45 17.76 12.82
C ASP A 65 6.19 17.61 11.93
N ALA A 66 6.31 17.76 10.62
CA ALA A 66 5.23 17.44 9.68
C ALA A 66 4.81 15.97 9.77
N LEU A 67 5.77 15.02 9.75
CA LEU A 67 5.48 13.60 9.89
C LEU A 67 4.87 13.23 11.25
N LYS A 68 5.16 13.99 12.31
CA LYS A 68 4.57 13.78 13.64
C LYS A 68 3.12 14.27 13.72
N SER A 69 2.72 15.23 12.88
CA SER A 69 1.36 15.75 12.82
C SER A 69 0.38 14.82 12.10
N LEU A 70 0.91 13.83 11.38
CA LEU A 70 0.14 12.86 10.61
C LEU A 70 -0.62 11.89 11.54
N PRO A 71 -1.96 11.83 11.46
CA PRO A 71 -2.76 10.94 12.30
C PRO A 71 -2.56 9.45 11.99
N GLU A 72 -1.95 9.13 10.84
CA GLU A 72 -1.83 7.78 10.29
C GLU A 72 -1.23 6.79 11.29
N ARG A 73 -2.03 5.76 11.61
CA ARG A 73 -1.62 4.66 12.51
C ARG A 73 -0.99 3.50 11.74
N ASN A 74 -1.56 3.15 10.59
CA ASN A 74 -1.01 2.15 9.67
C ASN A 74 0.10 2.77 8.79
N ARG A 75 1.28 2.94 9.39
CA ARG A 75 2.40 3.70 8.79
C ARG A 75 3.17 2.90 7.75
N PHE A 76 2.85 3.13 6.48
CA PHE A 76 3.78 2.81 5.40
C PHE A 76 4.72 4.00 5.15
N MET A 77 5.81 4.04 5.92
CA MET A 77 6.73 5.18 5.98
C MET A 77 7.28 5.61 4.61
N LYS A 78 7.56 4.66 3.70
CA LYS A 78 8.04 5.00 2.35
C LYS A 78 7.04 5.87 1.58
N GLY A 79 5.74 5.64 1.77
CA GLY A 79 4.67 6.48 1.22
C GLY A 79 4.59 7.82 1.94
N LEU A 80 4.61 7.83 3.27
CA LEU A 80 4.53 9.07 4.06
C LEU A 80 5.70 10.03 3.76
N TYR A 81 6.91 9.50 3.58
CA TYR A 81 8.08 10.31 3.19
C TYR A 81 7.92 10.97 1.82
N ALA A 82 7.28 10.29 0.87
CA ALA A 82 6.99 10.88 -0.43
C ALA A 82 5.86 11.92 -0.29
N TRP A 83 4.81 11.60 0.46
CA TRP A 83 3.60 12.42 0.61
C TRP A 83 3.87 13.81 1.19
N VAL A 84 4.78 13.92 2.17
CA VAL A 84 5.11 15.23 2.78
C VAL A 84 5.75 16.23 1.81
N GLY A 85 6.20 15.80 0.63
CA GLY A 85 6.53 16.69 -0.50
C GLY A 85 7.77 17.58 -0.33
N PHE A 86 8.52 17.45 0.76
CA PHE A 86 9.73 18.24 1.01
C PHE A 86 10.85 17.97 0.00
N ARG A 87 11.79 18.92 -0.13
CA ARG A 87 12.90 18.81 -1.09
C ARG A 87 13.81 17.65 -0.73
N THR A 88 13.70 16.58 -1.51
CA THR A 88 14.39 15.31 -1.24
C THR A 88 15.53 15.08 -2.22
N THR A 89 16.74 14.86 -1.69
CA THR A 89 17.92 14.46 -2.47
C THR A 89 18.19 12.96 -2.30
N ILE A 90 18.41 12.27 -3.41
CA ILE A 90 18.73 10.84 -3.41
C ILE A 90 20.21 10.67 -3.72
N LEU A 91 20.96 10.10 -2.78
CA LEU A 91 22.36 9.76 -2.96
C LEU A 91 22.48 8.29 -3.37
N PRO A 92 23.16 7.97 -4.49
CA PRO A 92 23.40 6.59 -4.86
C PRO A 92 24.34 5.93 -3.85
N TYR A 93 24.02 4.71 -3.44
CA TYR A 93 24.92 3.89 -2.63
C TYR A 93 25.05 2.48 -3.22
N VAL A 94 26.25 1.93 -3.10
CA VAL A 94 26.52 0.52 -3.38
C VAL A 94 26.63 -0.18 -2.03
N PRO A 95 25.69 -1.09 -1.70
CA PRO A 95 25.78 -1.89 -0.48
C PRO A 95 27.02 -2.78 -0.55
N ALA A 96 27.80 -2.79 0.53
CA ALA A 96 28.81 -3.82 0.73
C ALA A 96 28.15 -5.19 0.90
N ASP A 97 28.84 -6.26 0.50
CA ASP A 97 28.40 -7.62 0.75
C ASP A 97 28.24 -7.86 2.25
N ARG A 98 27.17 -8.56 2.62
CA ARG A 98 26.86 -8.82 4.03
C ARG A 98 27.91 -9.76 4.61
N LEU A 99 28.60 -9.32 5.67
CA LEU A 99 29.59 -10.11 6.40
C LEU A 99 28.98 -11.40 7.00
N SER A 100 27.70 -11.38 7.38
CA SER A 100 26.92 -12.58 7.72
C SER A 100 25.41 -12.26 7.82
N GLY A 101 24.56 -13.30 7.77
CA GLY A 101 23.12 -13.23 8.04
C GLY A 101 22.22 -13.46 6.82
N LYS A 102 21.22 -14.35 6.97
CA LYS A 102 20.13 -14.50 6.00
C LYS A 102 19.21 -13.28 6.07
N SER A 103 18.63 -12.86 4.94
CA SER A 103 17.63 -11.78 4.89
C SER A 103 16.54 -11.99 5.95
N SER A 104 16.38 -11.06 6.90
CA SER A 104 15.30 -11.11 7.91
C SER A 104 13.92 -10.85 7.31
N PHE A 105 13.87 -10.40 6.05
CA PHE A 105 12.64 -10.21 5.31
C PHE A 105 12.23 -11.52 4.63
N SER A 106 11.27 -12.22 5.23
CA SER A 106 10.59 -13.35 4.59
C SER A 106 9.69 -12.85 3.45
N MET A 107 9.52 -13.66 2.39
CA MET A 107 8.59 -13.35 1.29
C MET A 107 7.18 -13.02 1.78
N ARG A 108 6.71 -13.65 2.86
CA ARG A 108 5.40 -13.37 3.50
C ARG A 108 5.32 -11.96 4.08
N ARG A 109 6.40 -11.49 4.72
CA ARG A 109 6.45 -10.15 5.32
C ARG A 109 6.53 -9.08 4.23
N LEU A 110 7.22 -9.37 3.13
CA LEU A 110 7.28 -8.51 1.96
C LEU A 110 5.92 -8.40 1.24
N SER A 111 5.21 -9.52 1.07
CA SER A 111 3.89 -9.51 0.46
C SER A 111 2.87 -8.78 1.33
N SER A 112 2.91 -8.96 2.66
CA SER A 112 2.06 -8.21 3.60
C SER A 112 2.35 -6.71 3.53
N LEU A 113 3.63 -6.29 3.54
CA LEU A 113 4.01 -4.88 3.41
C LEU A 113 3.54 -4.28 2.07
N ALA A 114 3.68 -5.04 0.98
CA ALA A 114 3.20 -4.63 -0.34
C ALA A 114 1.67 -4.45 -0.33
N PHE A 115 0.94 -5.39 0.27
CA PHE A 115 -0.51 -5.32 0.39
C PHE A 115 -0.93 -4.09 1.19
N THR A 116 -0.30 -3.84 2.34
CA THR A 116 -0.54 -2.66 3.17
C THR A 116 -0.23 -1.36 2.42
N GLY A 117 0.88 -1.30 1.68
CA GLY A 117 1.26 -0.13 0.90
C GLY A 117 0.26 0.18 -0.24
N VAL A 118 -0.16 -0.86 -0.98
CA VAL A 118 -1.16 -0.70 -2.05
C VAL A 118 -2.49 -0.24 -1.47
N THR A 119 -3.02 -0.92 -0.46
CA THR A 119 -4.33 -0.57 0.12
C THR A 119 -4.34 0.75 0.90
N ALA A 120 -3.22 1.18 1.48
CA ALA A 120 -3.14 2.46 2.21
C ALA A 120 -2.92 3.68 1.31
N PHE A 121 -2.24 3.50 0.15
CA PHE A 121 -1.88 4.62 -0.73
C PHE A 121 -2.58 4.59 -2.08
N THR A 122 -3.37 3.56 -2.39
CA THR A 122 -4.15 3.50 -3.62
C THR A 122 -5.53 2.86 -3.46
N ASN A 123 -6.49 3.44 -4.17
CA ASN A 123 -7.83 2.89 -4.38
C ASN A 123 -7.86 1.86 -5.52
N ALA A 124 -6.70 1.48 -6.07
CA ALA A 124 -6.61 0.57 -7.22
C ALA A 124 -7.33 -0.78 -6.99
N PRO A 125 -7.22 -1.47 -5.84
CA PRO A 125 -7.96 -2.71 -5.60
C PRO A 125 -9.48 -2.49 -5.68
N LEU A 126 -9.98 -1.44 -5.03
CA LEU A 126 -11.40 -1.09 -5.04
C LEU A 126 -11.91 -0.75 -6.44
N ARG A 127 -11.10 -0.01 -7.21
CA ARG A 127 -11.44 0.43 -8.57
C ARG A 127 -11.40 -0.72 -9.58
N LEU A 128 -10.44 -1.64 -9.45
CA LEU A 128 -10.38 -2.86 -10.25
C LEU A 128 -11.64 -3.70 -10.05
N TRP A 129 -12.08 -3.88 -8.81
CA TRP A 129 -13.31 -4.62 -8.51
C TRP A 129 -14.56 -3.92 -9.00
N SER A 130 -14.61 -2.60 -8.89
CA SER A 130 -15.72 -1.82 -9.46
C SER A 130 -15.78 -1.98 -10.99
N MET A 131 -14.64 -2.00 -11.68
CA MET A 131 -14.58 -2.23 -13.13
C MET A 131 -14.96 -3.67 -13.52
N LEU A 132 -14.47 -4.67 -12.78
CA LEU A 132 -14.85 -6.07 -13.00
C LEU A 132 -16.36 -6.28 -12.77
N GLY A 133 -16.90 -5.72 -11.69
CA GLY A 133 -18.33 -5.74 -11.39
C GLY A 133 -19.16 -5.09 -12.49
N ALA A 134 -18.75 -3.92 -12.99
CA ALA A 134 -19.41 -3.25 -14.11
C ALA A 134 -19.35 -4.09 -15.40
N GLY A 135 -18.23 -4.73 -15.70
CA GLY A 135 -18.09 -5.62 -16.85
C GLY A 135 -19.00 -6.85 -16.77
N ILE A 136 -19.06 -7.49 -15.59
CA ILE A 136 -19.95 -8.63 -15.34
C ILE A 136 -21.43 -8.21 -15.46
N ALA A 137 -21.79 -7.05 -14.91
CA ALA A 137 -23.15 -6.53 -15.00
C ALA A 137 -23.58 -6.26 -16.46
N LEU A 138 -22.69 -5.70 -17.28
CA LEU A 138 -22.93 -5.49 -18.71
C LEU A 138 -23.08 -6.81 -19.47
N ALA A 139 -22.21 -7.80 -19.19
CA ALA A 139 -22.31 -9.12 -19.81
C ALA A 139 -23.61 -9.85 -19.41
N ALA A 140 -24.00 -9.76 -18.13
CA ALA A 140 -25.25 -10.32 -17.63
C ALA A 140 -26.47 -9.65 -18.27
N LEU A 141 -26.44 -8.31 -18.45
CA LEU A 141 -27.51 -7.58 -19.12
C LEU A 141 -27.63 -7.97 -20.60
N ALA A 142 -26.51 -8.12 -21.31
CA ALA A 142 -26.50 -8.57 -22.70
C ALA A 142 -27.05 -10.00 -22.84
N PHE A 143 -26.62 -10.90 -21.95
CA PHE A 143 -27.09 -12.29 -21.94
C PHE A 143 -28.58 -12.40 -21.59
N ALA A 144 -29.05 -11.64 -20.59
CA ALA A 144 -30.46 -11.56 -20.24
C ALA A 144 -31.29 -11.01 -21.41
N SER A 145 -30.81 -9.97 -22.08
CA SER A 145 -31.49 -9.40 -23.26
C SER A 145 -31.60 -10.42 -24.40
N TRP A 146 -30.54 -11.20 -24.62
CA TRP A 146 -30.54 -12.26 -25.63
C TRP A 146 -31.57 -13.36 -25.29
N ILE A 147 -31.61 -13.85 -24.05
CA ILE A 147 -32.63 -14.84 -23.61
C ILE A 147 -34.05 -14.31 -23.82
N VAL A 148 -34.29 -13.04 -23.48
CA VAL A 148 -35.63 -12.44 -23.65
C VAL A 148 -36.01 -12.40 -25.14
N ILE A 149 -35.10 -11.96 -26.01
CA ILE A 149 -35.34 -11.92 -27.45
C ILE A 149 -35.59 -13.33 -28.01
N ASP A 150 -34.77 -14.29 -27.62
CA ASP A 150 -34.86 -15.70 -28.01
C ASP A 150 -36.21 -16.32 -27.61
N HIS A 151 -36.64 -16.08 -26.36
CA HIS A 151 -37.93 -16.55 -25.84
C HIS A 151 -39.13 -16.02 -26.63
N PHE A 152 -39.11 -14.74 -27.06
CA PHE A 152 -40.19 -14.16 -27.84
C PHE A 152 -40.21 -14.65 -29.31
N ILE A 153 -39.11 -15.20 -29.83
CA ILE A 153 -39.01 -15.65 -31.23
C ILE A 153 -39.29 -17.15 -31.34
N GLU A 154 -38.65 -17.98 -30.52
CA GLU A 154 -38.62 -19.44 -30.73
C GLU A 154 -39.53 -20.24 -29.78
N GLY A 155 -40.04 -19.63 -28.70
CA GLY A 155 -41.06 -20.25 -27.85
C GLY A 155 -40.62 -21.57 -27.18
N HIS A 156 -39.37 -21.64 -26.70
CA HIS A 156 -38.81 -22.86 -26.11
C HIS A 156 -39.18 -23.09 -24.63
N ASP A 157 -39.55 -24.34 -24.33
CA ASP A 157 -39.57 -24.99 -23.00
C ASP A 157 -38.12 -25.25 -22.56
N VAL A 158 -37.60 -24.64 -21.48
CA VAL A 158 -36.18 -24.80 -21.14
C VAL A 158 -35.91 -25.23 -19.69
N PRO A 159 -35.28 -26.42 -19.50
CA PRO A 159 -34.53 -26.75 -18.29
C PRO A 159 -33.22 -25.95 -18.25
N GLY A 160 -33.18 -24.89 -17.43
CA GLY A 160 -32.04 -23.97 -17.25
C GLY A 160 -31.26 -24.16 -15.95
N TRP A 161 -31.43 -25.29 -15.26
CA TRP A 161 -30.93 -25.46 -13.88
C TRP A 161 -29.41 -25.35 -13.76
N ALA A 162 -28.65 -25.94 -14.70
CA ALA A 162 -27.18 -25.86 -14.66
C ALA A 162 -26.67 -24.42 -14.85
N THR A 163 -27.24 -23.69 -15.81
CA THR A 163 -26.90 -22.28 -16.08
C THR A 163 -27.31 -21.37 -14.91
N LEU A 164 -28.46 -21.64 -14.28
CA LEU A 164 -28.92 -20.93 -13.08
C LEU A 164 -28.02 -21.18 -11.88
N VAL A 165 -27.65 -22.43 -11.61
CA VAL A 165 -26.77 -22.79 -10.49
C VAL A 165 -25.38 -22.19 -10.68
N VAL A 166 -24.81 -22.28 -11.89
CA VAL A 166 -23.49 -21.69 -12.19
C VAL A 166 -23.54 -20.16 -12.11
N GLY A 167 -24.58 -19.53 -12.67
CA GLY A 167 -24.76 -18.07 -12.60
C GLY A 167 -24.94 -17.57 -11.16
N LEU A 168 -25.72 -18.29 -10.35
CA LEU A 168 -25.94 -17.97 -8.95
C LEU A 168 -24.66 -18.15 -8.13
N ALA A 169 -23.95 -19.27 -8.31
CA ALA A 169 -22.68 -19.53 -7.62
C ALA A 169 -21.61 -18.50 -8.00
N PHE A 170 -21.51 -18.13 -9.28
CA PHE A 170 -20.59 -17.09 -9.74
C PHE A 170 -20.94 -15.72 -9.17
N SER A 171 -22.21 -15.31 -9.23
CA SER A 171 -22.69 -14.04 -8.66
C SER A 171 -22.40 -13.97 -7.16
N THR A 172 -22.68 -15.06 -6.43
CA THR A 172 -22.40 -15.17 -4.99
C THR A 172 -20.91 -15.07 -4.70
N GLY A 173 -20.06 -15.73 -5.50
CA GLY A 173 -18.60 -15.64 -5.38
C GLY A 173 -18.08 -14.21 -5.57
N VAL A 174 -18.57 -13.50 -6.60
CA VAL A 174 -18.19 -12.11 -6.87
C VAL A 174 -18.66 -11.17 -5.76
N GLN A 175 -19.87 -11.37 -5.24
CA GLN A 175 -20.40 -10.61 -4.11
C GLN A 175 -19.58 -10.83 -2.84
N LEU A 176 -19.28 -12.07 -2.47
CA LEU A 176 -18.45 -12.39 -1.31
C LEU A 176 -17.05 -11.79 -1.41
N LEU A 177 -16.46 -11.82 -2.60
CA LEU A 177 -15.16 -11.19 -2.83
C LEU A 177 -15.26 -9.67 -2.68
N SER A 178 -16.28 -9.04 -3.26
CA SER A 178 -16.53 -7.60 -3.13
C SER A 178 -16.70 -7.19 -1.66
N VAL A 179 -17.48 -7.95 -0.89
CA VAL A 179 -17.65 -7.74 0.56
C VAL A 179 -16.34 -7.93 1.32
N GLY A 180 -15.52 -8.92 0.96
CA GLY A 180 -14.20 -9.12 1.57
C GLY A 180 -13.29 -7.92 1.40
N ILE A 181 -13.31 -7.29 0.23
CA ILE A 181 -12.51 -6.08 -0.04
C ILE A 181 -13.07 -4.88 0.70
N LEU A 182 -14.40 -4.68 0.69
CA LEU A 182 -15.03 -3.65 1.50
C LEU A 182 -14.69 -3.84 2.99
N GLY A 183 -14.70 -5.07 3.49
CA GLY A 183 -14.29 -5.41 4.85
C GLY A 183 -12.87 -5.01 5.18
N GLU A 184 -11.91 -5.22 4.27
CA GLU A 184 -10.51 -4.78 4.42
C GLU A 184 -10.41 -3.24 4.53
N TYR A 185 -11.16 -2.50 3.71
CA TYR A 185 -11.19 -1.03 3.78
C TYR A 185 -11.90 -0.52 5.03
N ILE A 186 -13.04 -1.11 5.40
CA ILE A 186 -13.77 -0.78 6.64
C ILE A 186 -12.91 -1.09 7.87
N GLY A 187 -12.17 -2.20 7.88
CA GLY A 187 -11.24 -2.53 8.95
C GLY A 187 -10.16 -1.47 9.15
N ARG A 188 -9.64 -0.91 8.05
CA ARG A 188 -8.68 0.20 8.11
C ARG A 188 -9.30 1.48 8.66
N ILE A 189 -10.50 1.83 8.19
CA ILE A 189 -11.25 2.98 8.72
C ILE A 189 -11.49 2.78 10.22
N PHE A 190 -11.88 1.58 10.63
CA PHE A 190 -12.13 1.24 12.03
C PHE A 190 -10.87 1.38 12.89
N ASP A 191 -9.71 0.90 12.42
CA ASP A 191 -8.45 1.06 13.14
C ASP A 191 -8.00 2.52 13.24
N GLU A 192 -8.29 3.32 12.21
CA GLU A 192 -8.01 4.76 12.23
C GLU A 192 -8.96 5.50 13.18
N VAL A 193 -10.25 5.16 13.19
CA VAL A 193 -11.28 5.79 14.05
C VAL A 193 -11.13 5.40 15.53
N LYS A 194 -10.64 4.19 15.83
CA LYS A 194 -10.36 3.76 17.22
C LYS A 194 -9.41 4.66 17.97
N GLN A 195 -8.57 5.40 17.25
CA GLN A 195 -7.61 6.32 17.83
C GLN A 195 -6.65 5.70 18.89
N ARG A 196 -6.35 4.39 18.80
CA ARG A 196 -5.47 3.68 19.75
C ARG A 196 -3.98 4.00 19.52
N PRO A 197 -3.25 4.56 20.50
CA PRO A 197 -1.86 5.00 20.32
C PRO A 197 -0.97 3.88 19.75
N VAL A 198 -0.07 4.23 18.84
CA VAL A 198 0.83 3.27 18.15
C VAL A 198 1.71 2.51 19.14
N TYR A 199 2.09 3.17 20.23
CA TYR A 199 2.79 2.58 21.36
C TYR A 199 2.45 3.38 22.62
N ILE A 200 2.64 2.73 23.77
CA ILE A 200 2.60 3.38 25.09
C ILE A 200 4.01 3.27 25.67
N VAL A 201 4.53 4.38 26.19
CA VAL A 201 5.85 4.40 26.80
C VAL A 201 5.73 3.82 28.21
N GLY A 202 6.36 2.67 28.46
CA GLY A 202 6.41 2.08 29.80
C GLY A 202 7.42 2.77 30.72
N GLN A 203 8.60 3.09 30.20
CA GLN A 203 9.67 3.75 30.95
C GLN A 203 10.56 4.57 30.02
N ALA A 204 11.05 5.72 30.47
CA ALA A 204 11.96 6.58 29.71
C ALA A 204 13.13 7.02 30.58
N HIS A 205 14.35 6.93 30.04
CA HIS A 205 15.59 7.33 30.71
C HIS A 205 16.41 8.28 29.82
N GLY A 206 16.94 9.37 30.39
CA GLY A 206 17.82 10.30 29.70
C GLY A 206 17.52 11.78 29.99
N ARG A 207 18.36 12.68 29.43
CA ARG A 207 18.15 14.13 29.48
C ARG A 207 17.39 14.60 28.24
N GLY A 208 16.47 15.56 28.40
CA GLY A 208 15.70 16.14 27.31
C GLY A 208 14.46 15.33 26.88
N LEU A 209 13.98 14.42 27.74
CA LEU A 209 12.72 13.73 27.51
C LEU A 209 11.56 14.73 27.65
N PRO A 210 10.55 14.67 26.75
CA PRO A 210 9.33 15.43 26.95
C PRO A 210 8.68 15.03 28.29
N PRO A 211 8.02 15.96 28.99
CA PRO A 211 7.33 15.65 30.23
C PRO A 211 6.34 14.49 29.99
N PRO A 212 6.16 13.57 30.96
CA PRO A 212 5.22 12.47 30.84
C PRO A 212 3.85 13.03 30.51
N ASP A 213 3.24 12.51 29.44
CA ASP A 213 1.92 12.92 28.99
C ASP A 213 0.88 12.48 30.04
N ARG A 214 0.38 13.43 30.84
CA ARG A 214 -0.59 13.19 31.91
C ARG A 214 -2.05 13.13 31.43
N SER A 215 -2.28 13.16 30.11
CA SER A 215 -3.64 13.18 29.55
C SER A 215 -4.37 11.83 29.61
N THR A 216 -3.72 10.76 30.04
CA THR A 216 -4.30 9.40 30.14
C THR A 216 -4.72 8.97 31.55
N ASP A 217 -4.62 9.85 32.56
CA ASP A 217 -4.94 9.53 33.97
C ASP A 217 -6.37 9.97 34.40
N GLY A 218 -7.31 10.11 33.47
CA GLY A 218 -8.71 10.50 33.72
C GLY A 218 -9.70 9.37 33.51
#